data_AF-A0A0H3W5L6-F1
#
_entry.id   AF-A0A0H3W5L6-F1
#
_cell.length_a   1.000
_cell.length_b   1.000
_cell.length_c   1.000
_cell.angle_alpha   90.00
_cell.angle_beta   90.00
_cell.angle_gamma   90.00
#
_symmetry.space_group_name_H-M   'P 1'
#
loop_
_entity.id
_entity.type
_entity.pdbx_description
1 polymer ?
#
loop_
_entity_poly.entity_id
_entity_poly.type
_entity_poly.pdbx_seq_one_letter_code
_entity_poly.pdbx_strand_id
1 'polypeptide(L)'
;MYGSLRLKVLRIGMQRFHHSPCGGVNMKSFVVEHLDSIRYIDDLNEATKSILFITFLLNSIKVASVLFPLMAVKSLSALAFPAIFSSMLVAEVFYLGWICNEVKEQSLKISTDAYKILWYNENKDVSVLLQMMIRRAQRPLTMQMGPFGPMVTDTILSTMKAAYSYTTLMLNARE
;
A
#
# COMPACT_ATOMS: atom_id res chain seq x y z
N MET A 1 -8.84 -4.02 -1.31
CA MET A 1 -10.14 -3.34 -1.04
C MET A 1 -10.61 -3.51 0.40
N TYR A 2 -10.64 -4.73 0.95
CA TYR A 2 -11.02 -4.99 2.36
C TYR A 2 -10.13 -4.31 3.42
N GLY A 3 -8.81 -4.20 3.17
CA GLY A 3 -7.87 -3.54 4.09
C GLY A 3 -8.11 -2.03 4.27
N SER A 4 -8.30 -1.28 3.17
CA SER A 4 -8.58 0.16 3.26
C SER A 4 -9.97 0.47 3.80
N LEU A 5 -10.96 -0.40 3.56
CA LEU A 5 -12.30 -0.31 4.13
C LEU A 5 -12.27 -0.55 5.65
N ARG A 6 -11.53 -1.54 6.15
CA ARG A 6 -11.37 -1.74 7.60
C ARG A 6 -10.61 -0.61 8.28
N LEU A 7 -9.56 -0.08 7.65
CA LEU A 7 -8.85 1.10 8.16
C LEU A 7 -9.76 2.34 8.20
N LYS A 8 -10.62 2.54 7.19
CA LYS A 8 -11.64 3.61 7.20
C LYS A 8 -12.73 3.40 8.25
N VAL A 9 -13.19 2.17 8.47
CA VAL A 9 -14.15 1.83 9.54
C VAL A 9 -13.54 2.06 10.92
N LEU A 10 -12.28 1.65 11.13
CA LEU A 10 -11.53 1.90 12.36
C LEU A 10 -11.38 3.41 12.62
N ARG A 11 -11.18 4.19 11.56
CA ARG A 11 -11.11 5.67 11.63
C ARG A 11 -12.43 6.33 12.01
N ILE A 12 -13.55 5.82 11.49
CA ILE A 12 -14.90 6.28 11.89
C ILE A 12 -15.15 5.94 13.36
N GLY A 13 -14.62 4.80 13.84
CA GLY A 13 -14.57 4.46 15.26
C GLY A 13 -13.77 5.47 16.10
N MET A 14 -12.58 5.86 15.65
CA MET A 14 -11.75 6.88 16.32
C MET A 14 -12.43 8.25 16.43
N GLN A 15 -13.14 8.71 15.38
CA GLN A 15 -13.84 10.00 15.41
C GLN A 15 -15.01 10.03 16.39
N ARG A 16 -15.69 8.90 16.61
CA ARG A 16 -16.76 8.80 17.61
C ARG A 16 -16.25 8.90 19.05
N PHE A 17 -15.03 8.43 19.32
CA PHE A 17 -14.45 8.47 20.68
C PHE A 17 -13.84 9.81 21.07
N HIS A 18 -13.41 10.64 20.11
CA HIS A 18 -12.96 12.01 20.40
C HIS A 18 -14.03 12.88 21.09
N HIS A 19 -15.32 12.50 20.99
CA HIS A 19 -16.44 13.21 21.57
C HIS A 19 -16.87 12.68 22.98
N SER A 20 -16.19 11.69 23.55
CA SER A 20 -16.49 11.17 24.91
C SER A 20 -15.21 11.04 25.76
N PRO A 21 -14.86 12.07 26.56
CA PRO A 21 -13.62 12.12 27.32
C PRO A 21 -13.73 11.42 28.70
N CYS A 22 -14.34 10.23 28.77
CA CYS A 22 -14.68 9.62 30.06
C CYS A 22 -14.32 8.12 30.15
N GLY A 23 -13.30 7.82 30.96
CA GLY A 23 -13.15 6.52 31.65
C GLY A 23 -11.93 5.70 31.24
N GLY A 24 -10.97 5.52 32.15
CA GLY A 24 -9.77 4.70 31.95
C GLY A 24 -10.01 3.22 31.59
N VAL A 25 -11.24 2.71 31.72
CA VAL A 25 -11.66 1.39 31.22
C VAL A 25 -11.78 1.39 29.69
N ASN A 26 -12.29 2.48 29.10
CA ASN A 26 -12.44 2.64 27.65
C ASN A 26 -11.08 2.86 26.95
N MET A 27 -10.11 3.44 27.67
CA MET A 27 -8.77 3.64 27.11
C MET A 27 -8.03 2.29 26.97
N LYS A 28 -8.16 1.39 27.95
CA LYS A 28 -7.54 0.05 27.83
C LYS A 28 -8.12 -0.76 26.68
N SER A 29 -9.44 -0.75 26.50
CA SER A 29 -10.07 -1.43 25.35
C SER A 29 -9.65 -0.80 24.01
N PHE A 30 -9.52 0.53 23.95
CA PHE A 30 -9.00 1.24 22.77
C PHE A 30 -7.58 0.79 22.42
N VAL A 31 -6.70 0.67 23.43
CA VAL A 31 -5.33 0.22 23.18
C VAL A 31 -5.28 -1.23 22.69
N VAL A 32 -6.10 -2.12 23.24
CA VAL A 32 -6.22 -3.51 22.79
C VAL A 32 -6.73 -3.57 21.34
N GLU A 33 -7.77 -2.81 20.98
CA GLU A 33 -8.31 -2.78 19.63
C GLU A 33 -7.30 -2.27 18.58
N HIS A 34 -6.48 -1.28 18.96
CA HIS A 34 -5.37 -0.80 18.12
C HIS A 34 -4.25 -1.84 18.00
N LEU A 35 -3.88 -2.52 19.09
CA LEU A 35 -2.91 -3.61 19.07
C LEU A 35 -3.36 -4.77 18.17
N ASP A 36 -4.64 -5.13 18.25
CA ASP A 36 -5.22 -6.18 17.40
C ASP A 36 -5.27 -5.74 15.93
N SER A 37 -5.56 -4.47 15.66
CA SER A 37 -5.48 -3.93 14.30
C SER A 37 -4.06 -3.97 13.73
N ILE A 38 -3.05 -3.65 14.54
CA ILE A 38 -1.63 -3.73 14.13
C ILE A 38 -1.25 -5.19 13.86
N ARG A 39 -1.56 -6.11 14.77
CA ARG A 39 -1.31 -7.56 14.61
C ARG A 39 -1.96 -8.10 13.35
N TYR A 40 -3.23 -7.78 13.13
CA TYR A 40 -3.96 -8.20 11.94
C TYR A 40 -3.30 -7.71 10.65
N ILE A 41 -2.76 -6.50 10.64
CA ILE A 41 -2.07 -5.98 9.45
C ILE A 41 -0.69 -6.63 9.27
N ASP A 42 0.04 -6.92 10.35
CA ASP A 42 1.29 -7.68 10.29
C ASP A 42 1.05 -9.09 9.74
N ASP A 43 0.03 -9.79 10.22
CA ASP A 43 -0.38 -11.11 9.73
C ASP A 43 -0.82 -11.07 8.26
N LEU A 44 -1.59 -10.03 7.88
CA LEU A 44 -1.95 -9.81 6.48
C LEU A 44 -0.73 -9.53 5.60
N ASN A 45 0.22 -8.75 6.08
CA ASN A 45 1.44 -8.43 5.34
C ASN A 45 2.25 -9.72 5.11
N GLU A 46 2.39 -10.58 6.12
CA GLU A 46 3.09 -11.86 6.00
C GLU A 46 2.38 -12.82 5.04
N ALA A 47 1.05 -12.94 5.13
CA ALA A 47 0.26 -13.78 4.21
C ALA A 47 0.27 -13.24 2.77
N THR A 48 0.25 -11.91 2.59
CA THR A 48 0.11 -11.27 1.28
C THR A 48 1.46 -11.07 0.58
N LYS A 49 2.58 -11.15 1.31
CA LYS A 49 3.96 -11.04 0.80
C LYS A 49 4.23 -11.93 -0.41
N SER A 50 3.88 -13.22 -0.32
CA SER A 50 4.07 -14.18 -1.41
C SER A 50 3.19 -13.85 -2.63
N ILE A 51 1.95 -13.44 -2.39
CA ILE A 51 1.00 -13.07 -3.44
C ILE A 51 1.46 -11.82 -4.18
N LEU A 52 1.97 -10.82 -3.47
CA LEU A 52 2.49 -9.58 -4.06
C LEU A 52 3.74 -9.83 -4.89
N PHE A 53 4.61 -10.73 -4.43
CA PHE A 53 5.78 -11.13 -5.20
C PHE A 53 5.39 -11.78 -6.53
N ILE A 54 4.44 -12.72 -6.53
CA ILE A 54 3.92 -13.34 -7.75
C ILE A 54 3.25 -12.29 -8.66
N THR A 55 2.44 -11.40 -8.08
CA THR A 55 1.79 -10.31 -8.81
C THR A 55 2.81 -9.39 -9.48
N PHE A 56 3.91 -9.07 -8.81
CA PHE A 56 5.00 -8.28 -9.36
C PHE A 56 5.64 -8.96 -10.57
N LEU A 57 5.98 -10.25 -10.47
CA LEU A 57 6.53 -11.02 -11.58
C LEU A 57 5.59 -11.08 -12.79
N LEU A 58 4.29 -11.34 -12.54
CA LEU A 58 3.28 -11.34 -13.59
C LEU A 58 3.15 -9.97 -14.26
N ASN A 59 3.21 -8.89 -13.49
CA ASN A 59 3.19 -7.53 -14.03
C ASN A 59 4.43 -7.23 -14.87
N SER A 60 5.62 -7.70 -14.48
CA SER A 60 6.82 -7.56 -15.31
C SER A 60 6.68 -8.27 -16.66
N ILE A 61 6.12 -9.49 -16.67
CA ILE A 61 5.89 -10.27 -17.90
C ILE A 61 4.82 -9.60 -18.78
N LYS A 62 3.71 -9.14 -18.18
CA LYS A 62 2.64 -8.39 -18.88
C LYS A 62 3.18 -7.13 -19.54
N VAL A 63 4.01 -6.35 -18.83
CA VAL A 63 4.60 -5.14 -19.38
C VAL A 63 5.52 -5.48 -20.56
N ALA A 64 6.38 -6.49 -20.43
CA ALA A 64 7.25 -6.93 -21.51
C ALA A 64 6.48 -7.41 -22.76
N SER A 65 5.39 -8.15 -22.57
CA SER A 65 4.60 -8.70 -23.68
C SER A 65 3.80 -7.65 -24.45
N VAL A 66 3.46 -6.53 -23.84
CA VAL A 66 2.69 -5.43 -24.46
C VAL A 66 3.56 -4.44 -25.22
N LEU A 67 4.77 -4.25 -24.74
CA LEU A 67 5.76 -3.38 -25.36
C LEU A 67 6.17 -3.85 -26.76
N PHE A 68 6.20 -5.16 -27.01
CA PHE A 68 6.57 -5.73 -28.31
C PHE A 68 5.54 -5.46 -29.43
N PRO A 69 4.23 -5.76 -29.27
CA PRO A 69 3.20 -5.43 -30.25
C PRO A 69 3.05 -3.93 -30.49
N LEU A 70 3.18 -3.09 -29.45
CA LEU A 70 3.08 -1.64 -29.58
C LEU A 70 4.10 -1.06 -30.58
N MET A 71 5.30 -1.62 -30.64
CA MET A 71 6.36 -1.15 -31.54
C MET A 71 6.39 -1.86 -32.89
N ALA A 72 5.77 -3.05 -33.00
CA ALA A 72 5.68 -3.78 -34.25
C ALA A 72 4.57 -3.27 -35.19
N VAL A 73 3.57 -2.55 -34.66
CA VAL A 73 2.44 -2.04 -35.45
C VAL A 73 2.86 -0.84 -36.31
N LYS A 74 2.69 -0.96 -37.63
CA LYS A 74 2.93 0.12 -38.61
C LYS A 74 1.64 0.79 -39.11
N SER A 75 0.48 0.20 -38.88
CA SER A 75 -0.82 0.70 -39.39
C SER A 75 -1.74 1.17 -38.26
N LEU A 76 -2.40 2.31 -38.48
CA LEU A 76 -3.28 2.93 -37.47
C LEU A 76 -4.48 2.05 -37.10
N SER A 77 -5.00 1.25 -38.04
CA SER A 77 -6.13 0.33 -37.83
C SER A 77 -5.77 -0.89 -36.97
N ALA A 78 -4.52 -1.36 -37.01
CA ALA A 78 -4.05 -2.47 -36.19
C ALA A 78 -3.59 -2.03 -34.77
N LEU A 79 -3.52 -0.72 -34.52
CA LEU A 79 -3.07 -0.15 -33.24
C LEU A 79 -4.16 -0.15 -32.17
N ALA A 80 -5.43 -0.17 -32.55
CA ALA A 80 -6.56 0.00 -31.63
C ALA A 80 -6.57 -1.07 -30.51
N PHE A 81 -6.43 -2.34 -30.86
CA PHE A 81 -6.47 -3.44 -29.88
C PHE A 81 -5.24 -3.43 -28.93
N PRO A 82 -3.98 -3.35 -29.41
CA PRO A 82 -2.81 -3.22 -28.53
C PRO A 82 -2.84 -1.98 -27.64
N ALA A 83 -3.34 -0.85 -28.14
CA ALA A 83 -3.40 0.39 -27.37
C ALA A 83 -4.40 0.30 -26.20
N ILE A 84 -5.59 -0.25 -26.44
CA ILE A 84 -6.60 -0.46 -25.39
C ILE A 84 -6.10 -1.48 -24.36
N PHE A 85 -5.46 -2.56 -24.82
CA PHE A 85 -4.90 -3.57 -23.91
C PHE A 85 -3.78 -3.00 -23.04
N SER A 86 -2.89 -2.19 -23.62
CA SER A 86 -1.82 -1.52 -22.89
C SER A 86 -2.34 -0.54 -21.84
N SER A 87 -3.33 0.28 -22.19
CA SER A 87 -3.91 1.25 -21.25
C SER A 87 -4.59 0.55 -20.07
N MET A 88 -5.28 -0.56 -20.30
CA MET A 88 -5.88 -1.38 -19.25
C MET A 88 -4.84 -1.93 -18.27
N LEU A 89 -3.70 -2.40 -18.79
CA LEU A 89 -2.61 -2.92 -17.95
C LEU A 89 -1.89 -1.83 -17.15
N VAL A 90 -1.66 -0.66 -17.76
CA VAL A 90 -1.13 0.50 -17.04
C VAL A 90 -2.08 0.91 -15.90
N ALA A 91 -3.39 0.89 -16.16
CA ALA A 91 -4.39 1.16 -15.12
C ALA A 91 -4.38 0.11 -14.00
N GLU A 92 -4.23 -1.19 -14.31
CA GLU A 92 -4.11 -2.26 -13.31
C GLU A 92 -2.91 -2.03 -12.38
N VAL A 93 -1.73 -1.78 -12.95
CA VAL A 93 -0.50 -1.55 -12.18
C VAL A 93 -0.61 -0.27 -11.34
N PHE A 94 -1.14 0.81 -11.91
CA PHE A 94 -1.36 2.07 -11.19
C PHE A 94 -2.33 1.88 -10.01
N TYR A 95 -3.43 1.15 -10.22
CA TYR A 95 -4.41 0.86 -9.18
C TYR A 95 -3.82 0.06 -8.02
N LEU A 96 -2.99 -0.95 -8.32
CA LEU A 96 -2.26 -1.72 -7.30
C LEU A 96 -1.30 -0.84 -6.48
N GLY A 97 -0.53 0.02 -7.15
CA GLY A 97 0.36 0.98 -6.49
C GLY A 97 -0.38 1.95 -5.60
N TRP A 98 -1.50 2.49 -6.09
CA TRP A 98 -2.36 3.38 -5.34
C TRP A 98 -2.89 2.72 -4.06
N ILE A 99 -3.36 1.47 -4.14
CA ILE A 99 -3.82 0.73 -2.96
C ILE A 99 -2.70 0.56 -1.93
N CYS A 100 -1.50 0.16 -2.37
CA CYS A 100 -0.37 -0.03 -1.47
C CYS A 100 0.03 1.29 -0.79
N ASN A 101 0.02 2.40 -1.53
CA ASN A 101 0.32 3.72 -0.99
C ASN A 101 -0.76 4.22 -0.02
N GLU A 102 -2.05 4.01 -0.34
CA GLU A 102 -3.16 4.37 0.55
C GLU A 102 -3.08 3.59 1.87
N VAL A 103 -2.77 2.30 1.83
CA VAL A 103 -2.59 1.49 3.06
C VAL A 103 -1.44 2.04 3.91
N LYS A 104 -0.31 2.38 3.28
CA LYS A 104 0.82 3.02 3.96
C LYS A 104 0.42 4.36 4.59
N GLU A 105 -0.27 5.22 3.86
CA GLU A 105 -0.67 6.55 4.34
C GLU A 105 -1.69 6.46 5.48
N GLN A 106 -2.68 5.56 5.38
CA GLN A 106 -3.66 5.33 6.44
C GLN A 106 -2.99 4.80 7.72
N SER A 107 -1.97 3.94 7.60
CA SER A 107 -1.22 3.46 8.78
C SER A 107 -0.52 4.59 9.54
N LEU A 108 0.09 5.54 8.82
CA LEU A 108 0.76 6.69 9.42
C LEU A 108 -0.24 7.67 10.04
N LYS A 109 -1.41 7.87 9.39
CA LYS A 109 -2.47 8.73 9.92
C LYS A 109 -2.99 8.24 11.27
N ILE A 110 -3.12 6.93 11.48
CA ILE A 110 -3.49 6.34 12.78
C ILE A 110 -2.49 6.75 13.87
N SER A 111 -1.19 6.67 13.58
CA SER A 111 -0.16 7.12 14.53
C SER A 111 -0.29 8.60 14.89
N THR A 112 -0.57 9.44 13.89
CA THR A 112 -0.70 10.89 14.08
C THR A 112 -1.94 11.24 14.89
N ASP A 113 -3.05 10.54 14.67
CA ASP A 113 -4.28 10.78 15.40
C ASP A 113 -4.21 10.23 16.83
N ALA A 114 -3.51 9.11 17.07
CA ALA A 114 -3.22 8.61 18.41
C ALA A 114 -2.32 9.58 19.22
N TYR A 115 -1.40 10.29 18.56
CA TYR A 115 -0.55 11.30 19.21
C TYR A 115 -1.34 12.53 19.69
N LYS A 116 -2.46 12.87 19.05
CA LYS A 116 -3.31 14.02 19.43
C LYS A 116 -4.16 13.77 20.69
N ILE A 117 -4.21 12.54 21.19
CA ILE A 117 -4.88 12.21 22.45
C ILE A 117 -4.06 12.83 23.60
N LEU A 118 -4.72 13.44 24.59
CA LEU A 118 -4.10 14.08 25.78
C LEU A 118 -3.47 13.05 26.73
N TRP A 119 -2.47 12.30 26.25
CA TRP A 119 -1.86 11.14 26.88
C TRP A 119 -1.10 11.43 28.17
N TYR A 120 -0.78 12.69 28.40
CA TYR A 120 -0.11 13.19 29.60
C TYR A 120 -1.07 13.48 30.77
N ASN A 121 -2.39 13.53 30.52
CA ASN A 121 -3.42 13.68 31.55
C ASN A 121 -3.95 12.34 32.09
N GLU A 122 -3.44 11.22 31.59
CA GLU A 122 -3.90 9.87 31.92
C GLU A 122 -2.98 9.18 32.94
N ASN A 123 -3.48 8.10 33.54
CA ASN A 123 -2.69 7.29 34.49
C ASN A 123 -1.36 6.82 33.89
N LYS A 124 -0.30 6.75 34.71
CA LYS A 124 1.06 6.35 34.29
C LYS A 124 1.07 5.06 33.47
N ASP A 125 0.33 4.04 33.89
CA ASP A 125 0.26 2.75 33.19
C ASP A 125 -0.32 2.89 31.77
N VAL A 126 -1.35 3.74 31.62
CA VAL A 126 -2.02 4.01 30.35
C VAL A 126 -1.14 4.86 29.44
N SER A 127 -0.44 5.84 30.02
CA SER A 127 0.50 6.72 29.31
C SER A 127 1.64 5.93 28.68
N VAL A 128 2.24 4.98 29.42
CA VAL A 128 3.29 4.09 28.92
C VAL A 128 2.78 3.20 27.78
N LEU A 129 1.58 2.63 27.92
CA LEU A 129 0.96 1.78 26.90
C LEU A 129 0.68 2.55 25.60
N LEU A 130 0.19 3.79 25.72
CA LEU A 130 -0.06 4.66 24.57
C LEU A 130 1.25 5.08 23.88
N GLN A 131 2.30 5.39 24.63
CA GLN A 131 3.62 5.68 24.07
C GLN A 131 4.21 4.50 23.30
N MET A 132 4.05 3.27 23.82
CA MET A 132 4.45 2.05 23.12
C MET A 132 3.65 1.86 21.81
N MET A 133 2.34 2.12 21.85
CA MET A 133 1.48 2.07 20.67
C MET A 133 1.89 3.10 19.63
N ILE A 134 2.08 4.38 20.00
CA ILE A 134 2.49 5.45 19.09
C ILE A 134 3.83 5.08 18.44
N ARG A 135 4.82 4.64 19.23
CA ARG A 135 6.14 4.22 18.70
C ARG A 135 6.02 3.05 17.71
N ARG A 136 5.06 2.14 17.91
CA ARG A 136 4.79 1.04 16.97
C ARG A 136 4.05 1.51 15.72
N ALA A 137 3.02 2.34 15.86
CA ALA A 137 2.22 2.87 14.76
C ALA A 137 3.01 3.83 13.85
N GLN A 138 4.09 4.43 14.35
CA GLN A 138 5.03 5.23 13.55
C GLN A 138 5.80 4.40 12.51
N ARG A 139 5.82 3.07 12.60
CA ARG A 139 6.39 2.23 11.54
C ARG A 139 5.36 2.10 10.41
N PRO A 140 5.61 2.68 9.23
CA PRO A 140 4.66 2.62 8.13
C PRO A 140 4.43 1.17 7.72
N LEU A 141 3.15 0.78 7.66
CA LEU A 141 2.74 -0.52 7.16
C LEU A 141 2.99 -0.53 5.66
N THR A 142 4.13 -1.09 5.28
CA THR A 142 4.55 -1.22 3.89
C THR A 142 4.35 -2.66 3.48
N MET A 143 3.56 -2.88 2.44
CA MET A 143 3.42 -4.18 1.81
C MET A 143 4.76 -4.55 1.17
N GLN A 144 5.51 -5.46 1.80
CA GLN A 144 6.85 -5.81 1.35
C GLN A 144 6.81 -6.97 0.36
N MET A 145 7.51 -6.84 -0.77
CA MET A 145 7.76 -7.92 -1.73
C MET A 145 9.00 -8.71 -1.32
N GLY A 146 9.01 -9.24 -0.09
CA GLY A 146 10.18 -9.98 0.39
C GLY A 146 11.48 -9.17 0.35
N PRO A 147 12.60 -9.74 -0.14
CA PRO A 147 13.89 -9.06 -0.16
C PRO A 147 13.96 -7.92 -1.20
N PHE A 148 12.97 -7.79 -2.09
CA PHE A 148 12.95 -6.78 -3.16
C PHE A 148 12.39 -5.42 -2.72
N GLY A 149 12.08 -5.26 -1.43
CA GLY A 149 11.63 -4.01 -0.84
C GLY A 149 10.11 -3.80 -0.89
N PRO A 150 9.62 -2.63 -0.46
CA PRO A 150 8.20 -2.33 -0.39
C PRO A 150 7.60 -2.10 -1.79
N MET A 151 6.38 -2.61 -2.01
CA MET A 151 5.62 -2.30 -3.22
C MET A 151 5.00 -0.91 -3.06
N VAL A 152 5.64 0.07 -3.70
CA VAL A 152 5.20 1.47 -3.69
C VAL A 152 5.10 1.94 -5.14
N THR A 153 4.46 3.08 -5.37
CA THR A 153 4.43 3.78 -6.66
C THR A 153 5.83 3.94 -7.28
N ASP A 154 6.87 4.06 -6.45
CA ASP A 154 8.27 4.12 -6.91
C ASP A 154 8.74 2.83 -7.59
N THR A 155 8.33 1.66 -7.09
CA THR A 155 8.68 0.37 -7.69
C THR A 155 8.01 0.18 -9.05
N ILE A 156 6.79 0.69 -9.20
CA ILE A 156 6.07 0.71 -10.49
C ILE A 156 6.82 1.58 -11.49
N LEU A 157 7.23 2.77 -11.08
CA LEU A 157 7.99 3.69 -11.93
C LEU A 157 9.34 3.07 -12.34
N SER A 158 10.03 2.41 -11.43
CA SER A 158 11.26 1.67 -11.71
C SER A 158 11.03 0.55 -12.74
N THR A 159 9.96 -0.22 -12.59
CA THR A 159 9.59 -1.30 -13.52
C THR A 159 9.28 -0.76 -14.92
N MET A 160 8.52 0.34 -15.02
CA MET A 160 8.23 1.00 -16.29
C MET A 160 9.50 1.55 -16.97
N LYS A 161 10.40 2.19 -16.21
CA LYS A 161 11.68 2.69 -16.73
C LYS A 161 12.55 1.55 -17.27
N ALA A 162 12.64 0.44 -16.54
CA ALA A 162 13.38 -0.73 -16.98
C ALA A 162 12.80 -1.31 -18.27
N ALA A 163 11.48 -1.40 -18.36
CA ALA A 163 10.80 -1.91 -19.54
C ALA A 163 10.99 -1.00 -20.77
N TYR A 164 10.91 0.33 -20.58
CA TYR A 164 11.21 1.30 -21.63
C TYR A 164 12.66 1.20 -22.12
N SER A 165 13.62 1.13 -21.19
CA SER A 165 15.04 0.96 -21.53
C SER A 165 15.29 -0.33 -22.33
N TYR A 166 14.68 -1.45 -21.91
CA TYR A 166 14.75 -2.71 -22.65
C TYR A 166 14.20 -2.57 -24.07
N THR A 167 13.06 -1.90 -24.25
CA THR A 167 12.51 -1.67 -25.58
C THR A 167 13.36 -0.80 -26.46
N THR A 168 13.93 0.29 -25.92
CA THR A 168 14.83 1.16 -26.68
C THR A 168 16.06 0.39 -27.15
N LEU A 169 16.63 -0.46 -26.30
CA LEU A 169 17.75 -1.33 -26.68
C LEU A 169 17.36 -2.30 -27.81
N MET A 170 16.20 -2.96 -27.72
CA MET A 170 15.73 -3.85 -28.79
C MET A 170 15.45 -3.13 -30.10
N LEU A 171 14.96 -1.88 -30.06
CA LEU A 171 14.79 -1.06 -31.26
C LEU A 171 16.13 -0.73 -31.90
N ASN A 172 17.08 -0.24 -31.11
CA ASN A 172 18.41 0.12 -31.60
C ASN A 172 19.20 -1.09 -32.11
N ALA A 173 18.94 -2.29 -31.58
CA ALA A 173 19.56 -3.53 -32.07
C ALA A 173 18.92 -4.08 -33.36
N ARG A 174 17.79 -3.50 -33.81
CA ARG A 174 17.07 -3.89 -35.04
C ARG A 174 17.49 -3.05 -36.26
N GLU A 175 18.09 -1.89 -36.03
CA GLU A 175 18.76 -1.05 -37.04
C GLU A 175 20.17 -1.57 -37.35
#